data_AF-A0A658BRP1-F1
#
_entry.id   AF-A0A658BRP1-F1
#
_cell.length_a   1.000
_cell.length_b   1.000
_cell.length_c   1.000
_cell.angle_alpha   90.00
_cell.angle_beta   90.00
_cell.angle_gamma   90.00
#
_symmetry.space_group_name_H-M   'P 1'
#
loop_
_entity.id
_entity.type
_entity.pdbx_description
1 polymer ?
#
loop_
_entity_poly.entity_id
_entity_poly.type
_entity_poly.pdbx_seq_one_letter_code
_entity_poly.pdbx_strand_id
1 'polypeptide(L)'
;MYAQFQDFGHGITAIDSHFVRPRLAAIHLIEQGGQAAIVDTGTNDSLPYVLEVLRSKGLSPLSVAYVIVTHVHLDHAGAAGLMLQQFPNARPVQFEPEAAHASIDRIMALQPSCICLTHYSRITQLERLAADLHRMLDAFVALGNRLHDVKEKRHERLKAGVEEIMLQALQAHGCDLPLEEISRLLGMDFELNAQGIGVWLDKPL
;
A
#
# COMPACT_ATOMS: atom_id res chain seq x y z
N MET A 1 -8.35 23.31 -12.89
CA MET A 1 -8.84 22.14 -13.67
C MET A 1 -9.89 21.47 -12.79
N TYR A 2 -11.01 20.97 -13.34
CA TYR A 2 -11.99 20.22 -12.54
C TYR A 2 -11.49 18.81 -12.29
N ALA A 3 -11.82 18.24 -11.14
CA ALA A 3 -11.56 16.83 -10.86
C ALA A 3 -12.20 15.93 -11.92
N GLN A 4 -11.41 15.04 -12.53
CA GLN A 4 -11.92 13.94 -13.35
C GLN A 4 -12.05 12.70 -12.47
N PHE A 5 -13.23 12.07 -12.48
CA PHE A 5 -13.45 10.86 -11.71
C PHE A 5 -14.48 9.94 -12.38
N GLN A 6 -14.42 8.67 -12.02
CA GLN A 6 -15.38 7.64 -12.43
C GLN A 6 -15.96 6.98 -11.18
N ASP A 7 -17.29 7.02 -11.06
CA ASP A 7 -18.02 6.28 -10.04
C ASP A 7 -18.27 4.84 -10.52
N PHE A 8 -17.91 3.85 -9.71
CA PHE A 8 -18.09 2.43 -10.02
C PHE A 8 -19.29 1.82 -9.28
N GLY A 9 -20.05 2.62 -8.53
CA GLY A 9 -21.06 2.14 -7.60
C GLY A 9 -20.43 1.54 -6.35
N HIS A 10 -21.27 0.99 -5.46
CA HIS A 10 -20.86 0.34 -4.21
C HIS A 10 -19.99 1.21 -3.28
N GLY A 11 -20.11 2.54 -3.40
CA GLY A 11 -19.29 3.49 -2.64
C GLY A 11 -17.84 3.59 -3.14
N ILE A 12 -17.52 3.16 -4.36
CA ILE A 12 -16.16 3.19 -4.91
C ILE A 12 -16.09 4.22 -6.03
N THR A 13 -15.12 5.13 -5.96
CA THR A 13 -14.86 6.14 -6.98
C THR A 13 -13.36 6.23 -7.26
N ALA A 14 -12.97 6.14 -8.54
CA ALA A 14 -11.61 6.45 -8.95
C ALA A 14 -11.51 7.91 -9.39
N ILE A 15 -10.60 8.65 -8.76
CA ILE A 15 -10.27 10.03 -9.02
C ILE A 15 -8.96 10.05 -9.80
N ASP A 16 -8.93 10.76 -10.92
CA ASP A 16 -7.71 10.97 -11.69
C ASP A 16 -6.70 11.75 -10.84
N SER A 17 -5.48 11.23 -10.69
CA SER A 17 -4.44 11.92 -9.91
C SER A 17 -3.83 13.10 -10.67
N HIS A 18 -4.18 13.26 -11.96
CA HIS A 18 -3.58 14.18 -12.92
C HIS A 18 -2.06 14.02 -13.07
N PHE A 19 -1.56 12.80 -12.82
CA PHE A 19 -0.15 12.49 -12.94
C PHE A 19 0.27 12.35 -14.42
N VAL A 20 1.07 13.30 -14.91
CA VAL A 20 1.66 13.38 -16.27
C VAL A 20 0.65 13.51 -17.42
N ARG A 21 -0.33 12.61 -17.52
CA ARG A 21 -1.40 12.61 -18.52
C ARG A 21 -2.70 12.08 -17.91
N PRO A 22 -3.87 12.42 -18.49
CA PRO A 22 -5.15 11.91 -18.00
C PRO A 22 -5.21 10.37 -17.99
N ARG A 23 -5.85 9.85 -16.95
CA ARG A 23 -6.14 8.43 -16.66
C ARG A 23 -4.90 7.55 -16.62
N LEU A 24 -3.77 8.09 -16.17
CA LEU A 24 -2.55 7.33 -15.96
C LEU A 24 -2.51 6.69 -14.57
N ALA A 25 -2.79 7.47 -13.52
CA ALA A 25 -2.82 7.02 -12.14
C ALA A 25 -4.09 7.52 -11.45
N ALA A 26 -4.59 6.75 -10.48
CA ALA A 26 -5.86 7.01 -9.82
C ALA A 26 -5.75 6.94 -8.30
N ILE A 27 -6.45 7.86 -7.64
CA ILE A 27 -6.72 7.86 -6.21
C ILE A 27 -8.12 7.28 -6.02
N HIS A 28 -8.28 6.26 -5.18
CA HIS A 28 -9.60 5.68 -4.94
C HIS A 28 -10.21 6.23 -3.66
N LEU A 29 -11.46 6.68 -3.76
CA LEU A 29 -12.33 6.98 -2.64
C LEU A 29 -13.24 5.79 -2.39
N ILE A 30 -13.24 5.28 -1.16
CA ILE A 30 -14.14 4.22 -0.70
C ILE A 30 -15.05 4.79 0.40
N GLU A 31 -16.36 4.68 0.21
CA GLU A 31 -17.39 5.26 1.06
C GLU A 31 -18.18 4.16 1.78
N GLN A 32 -18.31 4.27 3.10
CA GLN A 32 -19.15 3.36 3.88
C GLN A 32 -19.68 4.05 5.14
N GLY A 33 -21.01 4.05 5.32
CA GLY A 33 -21.64 4.55 6.55
C GLY A 33 -21.34 6.02 6.88
N GLY A 34 -21.15 6.88 5.86
CA GLY A 34 -20.80 8.29 6.03
C GLY A 34 -19.32 8.55 6.33
N GLN A 35 -18.48 7.51 6.33
CA GLN A 35 -17.02 7.61 6.39
C GLN A 35 -16.40 7.32 5.02
N ALA A 36 -15.17 7.80 4.85
CA ALA A 36 -14.38 7.62 3.66
C ALA A 36 -12.98 7.05 3.98
N ALA A 37 -12.48 6.20 3.09
CA ALA A 37 -11.08 5.84 2.99
C ALA A 37 -10.52 6.34 1.65
N ILE A 38 -9.31 6.89 1.69
CA ILE A 38 -8.54 7.26 0.50
C ILE A 38 -7.47 6.20 0.27
N VAL A 39 -7.41 5.64 -0.94
CA VAL A 39 -6.38 4.69 -1.36
C VAL A 39 -5.53 5.33 -2.45
N ASP A 40 -4.23 5.39 -2.20
CA ASP A 40 -3.25 6.25 -2.86
C ASP A 40 -3.56 7.74 -2.75
N THR A 41 -2.54 8.57 -2.97
CA THR A 41 -2.59 10.00 -2.68
C THR A 41 -2.12 10.87 -3.84
N GLY A 42 -1.57 10.27 -4.91
CA GLY A 42 -1.03 11.04 -6.01
C GLY A 42 0.17 11.87 -5.58
N THR A 43 0.36 13.01 -6.24
CA THR A 43 1.32 14.05 -5.84
C THR A 43 0.61 15.11 -5.00
N ASN A 44 1.35 16.03 -4.37
CA ASN A 44 0.73 17.15 -3.63
C ASN A 44 -0.31 17.93 -4.45
N ASP A 45 -0.14 18.00 -5.77
CA ASP A 45 -1.07 18.67 -6.69
C ASP A 45 -2.41 17.94 -6.84
N SER A 46 -2.50 16.69 -6.39
CA SER A 46 -3.71 15.88 -6.46
C SER A 46 -4.73 16.20 -5.35
N LEU A 47 -4.31 16.79 -4.24
CA LEU A 47 -5.19 17.07 -3.08
C LEU A 47 -6.44 17.90 -3.45
N PRO A 48 -6.35 19.01 -4.21
CA PRO A 48 -7.53 19.80 -4.58
C PRO A 48 -8.61 18.97 -5.27
N TYR A 49 -8.24 18.01 -6.12
CA TYR A 49 -9.20 17.15 -6.83
C TYR A 49 -9.90 16.17 -5.87
N VAL A 50 -9.17 15.62 -4.89
CA VAL A 50 -9.76 14.76 -3.85
C VAL A 50 -10.77 15.55 -3.01
N LEU A 51 -10.43 16.78 -2.62
CA LEU A 51 -11.34 17.66 -1.87
C LEU A 51 -12.59 18.04 -2.66
N GLU A 52 -12.46 18.24 -3.98
CA GLU A 52 -13.59 18.51 -4.88
C GLU A 52 -14.54 17.30 -4.96
N VAL A 53 -14.00 16.09 -5.10
CA VAL A 53 -14.80 14.86 -5.17
C VAL A 53 -15.47 14.52 -3.82
N LEU A 54 -14.77 14.70 -2.70
CA LEU A 54 -15.40 14.55 -1.38
C LEU A 54 -16.61 15.48 -1.24
N ARG A 55 -16.45 16.75 -1.61
CA ARG A 55 -17.52 17.75 -1.54
C ARG A 55 -18.70 17.40 -2.45
N SER A 56 -18.44 16.94 -3.67
CA SER A 56 -19.52 16.56 -4.61
C SER A 56 -20.32 15.35 -4.11
N LYS A 57 -19.71 14.51 -3.27
CA LYS A 57 -20.34 13.37 -2.59
C LYS A 57 -20.94 13.71 -1.22
N GLY A 58 -20.94 14.99 -0.82
CA GLY A 58 -21.46 15.42 0.48
C GLY A 58 -20.60 15.01 1.68
N LEU A 59 -19.35 14.63 1.44
CA LEU A 59 -18.37 14.28 2.46
C LEU A 59 -17.51 15.49 2.80
N SER A 60 -17.05 15.54 4.04
CA SER A 60 -16.11 16.56 4.52
C SER A 60 -14.72 15.94 4.72
N PRO A 61 -13.65 16.75 4.82
CA PRO A 61 -12.34 16.26 5.27
C PRO A 61 -12.39 15.50 6.61
N LEU A 62 -13.37 15.79 7.47
CA LEU A 62 -13.57 15.09 8.75
C LEU A 62 -14.16 13.68 8.55
N SER A 63 -14.78 13.40 7.41
CA SER A 63 -15.35 12.10 7.07
C SER A 63 -14.28 11.08 6.68
N VAL A 64 -13.06 11.53 6.34
CA VAL A 64 -11.95 10.66 5.95
C VAL A 64 -11.33 10.04 7.20
N ALA A 65 -11.51 8.72 7.37
CA ALA A 65 -11.02 7.94 8.49
C ALA A 65 -9.66 7.29 8.21
N TYR A 66 -9.35 7.03 6.94
CA TYR A 66 -8.14 6.34 6.52
C TYR A 66 -7.51 6.99 5.28
N VAL A 67 -6.19 7.09 5.29
CA VAL A 67 -5.35 7.33 4.11
C VAL A 67 -4.42 6.14 3.99
N ILE A 68 -4.61 5.37 2.92
CA ILE A 68 -3.91 4.13 2.64
C ILE A 68 -3.03 4.40 1.43
N VAL A 69 -1.72 4.21 1.56
CA VAL A 69 -0.81 4.22 0.41
C VAL A 69 -0.51 2.78 0.02
N THR A 70 -0.62 2.47 -1.27
CA THR A 70 -0.29 1.12 -1.76
C THR A 70 1.22 0.87 -1.70
N HIS A 71 2.02 1.88 -2.06
CA HIS A 71 3.48 1.87 -2.00
C HIS A 71 4.02 3.32 -2.02
N VAL A 72 5.33 3.50 -1.83
CA VAL A 72 5.94 4.82 -1.55
C VAL A 72 6.25 5.67 -2.79
N HIS A 73 6.00 5.16 -3.99
CA HIS A 73 6.31 5.93 -5.19
C HIS A 73 5.56 7.28 -5.21
N LEU A 74 6.16 8.26 -5.86
CA LEU A 74 5.72 9.66 -5.82
C LEU A 74 4.26 9.85 -6.24
N ASP A 75 3.79 9.05 -7.20
CA ASP A 75 2.42 9.03 -7.71
C ASP A 75 1.41 8.29 -6.82
N HIS A 76 1.87 7.70 -5.72
CA HIS A 76 1.06 6.98 -4.73
C HIS A 76 1.09 7.63 -3.36
N ALA A 77 2.28 8.01 -2.90
CA ALA A 77 2.49 8.52 -1.56
C ALA A 77 2.87 10.01 -1.53
N GLY A 78 2.97 10.67 -2.69
CA GLY A 78 3.47 12.03 -2.82
C GLY A 78 2.66 13.07 -2.03
N ALA A 79 1.35 12.88 -1.85
CA ALA A 79 0.52 13.74 -1.01
C ALA A 79 0.19 13.17 0.36
N ALA A 80 0.73 12.01 0.76
CA ALA A 80 0.31 11.34 1.99
C ALA A 80 0.45 12.23 3.23
N GLY A 81 1.59 12.91 3.37
CA GLY A 81 1.81 13.85 4.47
C GLY A 81 0.85 15.04 4.44
N LEU A 82 0.62 15.62 3.26
CA LEU A 82 -0.30 16.75 3.08
C LEU A 82 -1.76 16.35 3.34
N MET A 83 -2.18 15.17 2.88
CA MET A 83 -3.51 14.62 3.11
C MET A 83 -3.74 14.33 4.60
N LEU A 84 -2.77 13.76 5.31
CA LEU A 84 -2.89 13.54 6.75
C LEU A 84 -3.01 14.85 7.55
N GLN A 85 -2.40 15.95 7.08
CA GLN A 85 -2.62 17.28 7.66
C GLN A 85 -4.03 17.82 7.38
N GLN A 86 -4.57 17.54 6.19
CA GLN A 86 -5.87 18.04 5.75
C GLN A 86 -7.05 17.21 6.29
N PHE A 87 -6.82 15.93 6.61
CA PHE A 87 -7.80 14.96 7.09
C PHE A 87 -7.52 14.64 8.57
N PRO A 88 -7.99 15.46 9.53
CA PRO A 88 -7.56 15.35 10.93
C PRO A 88 -8.05 14.07 11.64
N ASN A 89 -9.06 13.40 11.08
CA ASN A 89 -9.55 12.12 11.58
C ASN A 89 -8.88 10.92 10.90
N ALA A 90 -8.09 11.16 9.85
CA ALA A 90 -7.43 10.10 9.13
C ALA A 90 -6.27 9.54 9.95
N ARG A 91 -6.29 8.22 10.14
CA ARG A 91 -5.16 7.51 10.71
C ARG A 91 -4.32 6.93 9.57
N PRO A 92 -2.98 7.06 9.59
CA PRO A 92 -2.16 6.22 8.73
C PRO A 92 -2.43 4.76 9.09
N VAL A 93 -2.59 3.90 8.09
CA VAL A 93 -2.79 2.46 8.32
C VAL A 93 -1.55 1.90 8.99
N GLN A 94 -1.75 1.43 10.22
CA GLN A 94 -0.75 0.69 10.96
C GLN A 94 -0.67 -0.73 10.38
N PHE A 95 0.54 -1.29 10.33
CA PHE A 95 0.71 -2.68 9.97
C PHE A 95 0.33 -3.56 11.17
N GLU A 96 -0.75 -4.31 11.04
CA GLU A 96 -1.18 -5.33 12.00
C GLU A 96 -1.19 -6.69 11.27
N PRO A 97 -0.32 -7.64 11.64
CA PRO A 97 -0.20 -8.93 10.95
C PRO A 97 -1.53 -9.67 10.81
N GLU A 98 -2.28 -9.80 11.90
CA GLU A 98 -3.55 -10.53 11.93
C GLU A 98 -4.61 -9.86 11.07
N ALA A 99 -4.65 -8.52 11.06
CA ALA A 99 -5.58 -7.77 10.22
C ALA A 99 -5.20 -7.85 8.74
N ALA A 100 -3.90 -7.90 8.43
CA ALA A 100 -3.42 -8.08 7.06
C ALA A 100 -3.84 -9.44 6.50
N HIS A 101 -3.63 -10.53 7.25
CA HIS A 101 -4.10 -11.86 6.87
C HIS A 101 -5.62 -11.92 6.72
N ALA A 102 -6.38 -11.40 7.71
CA ALA A 102 -7.84 -11.37 7.65
C ALA A 102 -8.36 -10.56 6.44
N SER A 103 -7.62 -9.54 6.00
CA SER A 103 -7.97 -8.75 4.81
C SER A 103 -7.80 -9.57 3.53
N ILE A 104 -6.72 -10.34 3.41
CA ILE A 104 -6.50 -11.24 2.27
C ILE A 104 -7.59 -12.31 2.23
N ASP A 105 -7.86 -12.96 3.37
CA ASP A 105 -8.90 -13.97 3.49
C ASP A 105 -10.28 -13.40 3.11
N ARG A 106 -10.58 -12.18 3.54
CA ARG A 106 -11.84 -11.50 3.20
C ARG A 106 -11.98 -11.24 1.70
N ILE A 107 -10.91 -10.84 1.02
CA ILE A 107 -10.91 -10.64 -0.44
C ILE A 107 -11.15 -11.99 -1.13
N MET A 108 -10.43 -13.04 -0.71
CA MET A 108 -10.54 -14.37 -1.30
C MET A 108 -11.90 -15.03 -1.05
N ALA A 109 -12.54 -14.75 0.09
CA ALA A 109 -13.89 -15.22 0.43
C ALA A 109 -14.97 -14.68 -0.52
N LEU A 110 -14.72 -13.58 -1.25
CA LEU A 110 -15.61 -13.08 -2.31
C LEU A 110 -15.57 -13.95 -3.58
N GLN A 111 -14.67 -14.94 -3.65
CA GLN A 111 -14.43 -15.79 -4.80
C GLN A 111 -14.23 -14.99 -6.12
N PRO A 112 -13.38 -13.95 -6.13
CA PRO A 112 -13.19 -13.14 -7.32
C PRO A 112 -12.58 -13.96 -8.47
N SER A 113 -13.03 -13.72 -9.71
CA SER A 113 -12.40 -14.30 -10.90
C SER A 113 -11.11 -13.59 -11.31
N CYS A 114 -10.92 -12.34 -10.86
CA CYS A 114 -9.73 -11.55 -11.07
C CYS A 114 -9.67 -10.34 -10.12
N ILE A 115 -8.46 -9.80 -9.94
CA ILE A 115 -8.23 -8.52 -9.26
C ILE A 115 -7.52 -7.59 -10.24
N CYS A 116 -7.95 -6.33 -10.31
CA CYS A 116 -7.28 -5.30 -11.09
C CYS A 116 -6.48 -4.42 -10.12
N LEU A 117 -5.16 -4.42 -10.24
CA LEU A 117 -4.28 -3.64 -9.37
C LEU A 117 -4.14 -2.22 -9.95
N THR A 118 -3.81 -1.26 -9.09
CA THR A 118 -3.74 0.16 -9.49
C THR A 118 -2.63 0.45 -10.52
N HIS A 119 -1.57 -0.38 -10.54
CA HIS A 119 -0.37 -0.23 -11.39
C HIS A 119 -0.13 -1.41 -12.31
N TYR A 120 -0.79 -2.53 -12.02
CA TYR A 120 -0.59 -3.78 -12.70
C TYR A 120 -1.92 -4.26 -13.26
N SER A 121 -1.81 -4.85 -14.45
CA SER A 121 -2.95 -5.40 -15.17
C SER A 121 -3.74 -6.40 -14.31
N ARG A 122 -4.90 -6.79 -14.82
CA ARG A 122 -5.73 -7.87 -14.28
C ARG A 122 -4.87 -9.11 -13.94
N ILE A 123 -4.94 -9.56 -12.67
CA ILE A 123 -4.38 -10.83 -12.20
C ILE A 123 -5.49 -11.87 -12.02
N THR A 124 -5.16 -13.15 -12.25
CA THR A 124 -6.14 -14.26 -12.20
C THR A 124 -5.70 -15.45 -11.37
N GLN A 125 -4.41 -15.56 -11.02
CA GLN A 125 -3.88 -16.68 -10.22
C GLN A 125 -4.07 -16.43 -8.71
N LEU A 126 -5.30 -16.13 -8.29
CA LEU A 126 -5.55 -15.49 -7.00
C LEU A 126 -5.23 -16.38 -5.80
N GLU A 127 -5.52 -17.69 -5.86
CA GLU A 127 -5.18 -18.62 -4.77
C GLU A 127 -3.67 -18.69 -4.51
N ARG A 128 -2.88 -18.81 -5.58
CA ARG A 128 -1.41 -18.80 -5.49
C ARG A 128 -0.92 -17.47 -4.93
N LEU A 129 -1.40 -16.36 -5.48
CA LEU A 129 -0.95 -15.02 -5.09
C LEU A 129 -1.33 -14.68 -3.64
N ALA A 130 -2.52 -15.09 -3.19
CA ALA A 130 -2.91 -14.97 -1.79
C ALA A 130 -1.96 -15.79 -0.90
N ALA A 131 -1.72 -17.06 -1.22
CA ALA A 131 -0.80 -17.91 -0.45
C ALA A 131 0.62 -17.36 -0.40
N ASP A 132 1.11 -16.79 -1.51
CA ASP A 132 2.43 -16.14 -1.56
C ASP A 132 2.47 -14.87 -0.68
N LEU A 133 1.38 -14.08 -0.65
CA LEU A 133 1.29 -12.90 0.20
C LEU A 133 1.23 -13.25 1.69
N HIS A 134 0.46 -14.27 2.09
CA HIS A 134 0.48 -14.79 3.47
C HIS A 134 1.90 -15.22 3.87
N ARG A 135 2.57 -16.00 3.02
CA ARG A 135 3.94 -16.47 3.30
C ARG A 135 4.95 -15.33 3.44
N MET A 136 4.81 -14.29 2.62
CA MET A 136 5.68 -13.11 2.70
C MET A 136 5.45 -12.32 3.99
N LEU A 137 4.18 -12.13 4.39
CA LEU A 137 3.81 -11.51 5.66
C LEU A 137 4.43 -12.27 6.85
N ASP A 138 4.25 -13.59 6.88
CA ASP A 138 4.81 -14.45 7.93
C ASP A 138 6.34 -14.33 8.00
N ALA A 139 7.01 -14.29 6.84
CA ALA A 139 8.46 -14.16 6.77
C ALA A 139 8.96 -12.81 7.33
N PHE A 140 8.30 -11.70 7.01
CA PHE A 140 8.64 -10.37 7.54
C PHE A 140 8.34 -10.24 9.03
N VAL A 141 7.21 -10.79 9.51
CA VAL A 141 6.87 -10.84 10.94
C VAL A 141 7.90 -11.67 11.70
N ALA A 142 8.27 -12.86 11.19
CA ALA A 142 9.28 -13.70 11.79
C ALA A 142 10.67 -13.04 11.83
N LEU A 143 11.03 -12.29 10.79
CA LEU A 143 12.25 -11.48 10.76
C LEU A 143 12.22 -10.40 11.83
N GLY A 144 11.14 -9.62 11.90
CA GLY A 144 11.00 -8.55 12.88
C GLY A 144 11.03 -9.06 14.32
N ASN A 145 10.27 -10.13 14.62
CA ASN A 145 10.27 -10.75 15.95
C ASN A 145 11.66 -11.25 16.37
N ARG A 146 12.42 -11.86 15.44
CA ARG A 146 13.79 -12.33 15.70
C ARG A 146 14.76 -11.19 16.04
N LEU A 147 14.49 -9.99 15.50
CA LEU A 147 15.34 -8.81 15.66
C LEU A 147 14.77 -7.77 16.64
N HIS A 148 13.65 -8.07 17.31
CA HIS A 148 12.93 -7.11 18.17
C HIS A 148 13.85 -6.49 19.23
N ASP A 149 14.57 -7.33 19.97
CA ASP A 149 15.46 -6.91 21.07
C ASP A 149 16.87 -6.50 20.62
N VAL A 150 17.18 -6.61 19.33
CA VAL A 150 18.51 -6.28 18.80
C VAL A 150 18.65 -4.77 18.69
N LYS A 151 19.53 -4.16 19.49
CA LYS A 151 19.75 -2.71 19.46
C LYS A 151 20.83 -2.26 18.47
N GLU A 152 21.86 -3.07 18.31
CA GLU A 152 23.00 -2.72 17.46
C GLU A 152 22.69 -3.03 15.98
N LYS A 153 22.77 -2.00 15.14
CA LYS A 153 22.62 -2.12 13.68
C LYS A 153 21.34 -2.86 13.26
N ARG A 154 20.25 -2.72 14.04
CA ARG A 154 18.97 -3.41 13.78
C ARG A 154 18.48 -3.17 12.36
N HIS A 155 18.55 -1.92 11.90
CA HIS A 155 18.15 -1.53 10.56
C HIS A 155 18.96 -2.23 9.46
N GLU A 156 20.29 -2.26 9.57
CA GLU A 156 21.16 -2.98 8.62
C GLU A 156 20.83 -4.47 8.58
N ARG A 157 20.55 -5.08 9.75
CA ARG A 157 20.16 -6.50 9.86
C ARG A 157 18.78 -6.78 9.29
N LEU A 158 17.81 -5.88 9.50
CA LEU A 158 16.47 -5.96 8.91
C LEU A 158 16.56 -5.90 7.39
N LYS A 159 17.32 -4.95 6.84
CA LYS A 159 17.54 -4.83 5.40
C LYS A 159 18.14 -6.09 4.80
N ALA A 160 19.20 -6.62 5.42
CA ALA A 160 19.83 -7.86 4.97
C ALA A 160 18.86 -9.06 5.02
N GLY A 161 18.04 -9.16 6.07
CA GLY A 161 17.03 -10.21 6.18
C GLY A 161 15.90 -10.08 5.15
N VAL A 162 15.44 -8.85 4.86
CA VAL A 162 14.46 -8.59 3.79
C VAL A 162 15.04 -8.98 2.43
N GLU A 163 16.28 -8.59 2.15
CA GLU A 163 16.99 -8.97 0.92
C GLU A 163 17.05 -10.50 0.78
N GLU A 164 17.44 -11.22 1.83
CA GLU A 164 17.47 -12.69 1.83
C GLU A 164 16.10 -13.31 1.51
N ILE A 165 15.04 -12.85 2.18
CA ILE A 165 13.67 -13.34 1.97
C ILE A 165 13.22 -13.09 0.52
N MET A 166 13.47 -11.89 -0.01
CA MET A 166 13.07 -11.52 -1.37
C MET A 166 13.85 -12.30 -2.42
N LEU A 167 15.15 -12.52 -2.21
CA LEU A 167 15.98 -13.33 -3.12
C LEU A 167 15.52 -14.79 -3.17
N GLN A 168 15.19 -15.37 -2.02
CA GLN A 168 14.62 -16.73 -1.96
C GLN A 168 13.29 -16.80 -2.71
N ALA A 169 12.43 -15.79 -2.57
CA ALA A 169 11.16 -15.72 -3.29
C ALA A 169 11.36 -15.58 -4.81
N LEU A 170 12.30 -14.74 -5.26
CA LEU A 170 12.64 -14.58 -6.67
C LEU A 170 13.21 -15.87 -7.27
N GLN A 171 14.06 -16.57 -6.54
CA GLN A 171 14.61 -17.85 -6.98
C GLN A 171 13.50 -18.91 -7.11
N ALA A 172 12.60 -18.99 -6.13
CA ALA A 172 11.44 -19.89 -6.19
C ALA A 172 10.48 -19.53 -7.34
N HIS A 173 10.44 -18.26 -7.75
CA HIS A 173 9.69 -17.79 -8.90
C HIS A 173 10.36 -18.09 -10.26
N GLY A 174 11.64 -18.49 -10.26
CA GLY A 174 12.41 -18.73 -11.48
C GLY A 174 12.99 -17.46 -12.12
N CYS A 175 13.31 -16.45 -11.32
CA CYS A 175 14.04 -15.28 -11.80
C CYS A 175 15.51 -15.63 -12.09
N ASP A 176 15.93 -15.46 -13.34
CA ASP A 176 17.30 -15.77 -13.80
C ASP A 176 18.24 -14.54 -13.85
N LEU A 177 17.79 -13.38 -13.34
CA LEU A 177 18.61 -12.17 -13.31
C LEU A 177 19.84 -12.35 -12.38
N PRO A 178 21.00 -11.78 -12.73
CA PRO A 178 22.15 -11.78 -11.84
C PRO A 178 21.83 -11.08 -10.51
N LEU A 179 22.41 -11.59 -9.40
CA LEU A 179 22.20 -11.02 -8.06
C LEU A 179 22.50 -9.51 -8.00
N GLU A 180 23.58 -9.06 -8.64
CA GLU A 180 23.94 -7.64 -8.70
C GLU A 180 22.85 -6.79 -9.37
N GLU A 181 22.22 -7.33 -10.41
CA GLU A 181 21.12 -6.66 -11.10
C GLU A 181 19.85 -6.63 -10.24
N ILE A 182 19.55 -7.73 -9.53
CA ILE A 182 18.43 -7.78 -8.58
C ILE A 182 18.62 -6.76 -7.45
N SER A 183 19.78 -6.75 -6.79
CA SER A 183 20.05 -5.80 -5.71
C SER A 183 20.06 -4.35 -6.19
N ARG A 184 20.48 -4.09 -7.44
CA ARG A 184 20.36 -2.76 -8.07
C ARG A 184 18.91 -2.35 -8.30
N LEU A 185 18.06 -3.28 -8.75
CA LEU A 185 16.65 -3.01 -9.06
C LEU A 185 15.79 -2.87 -7.80
N LEU A 186 16.02 -3.72 -6.79
CA LEU A 186 15.16 -3.84 -5.59
C LEU A 186 15.79 -3.24 -4.33
N GLY A 187 16.98 -2.65 -4.41
CA GLY A 187 17.69 -2.14 -3.23
C GLY A 187 16.89 -1.08 -2.45
N MET A 188 16.06 -0.30 -3.12
CA MET A 188 15.13 0.64 -2.48
C MET A 188 13.99 -0.10 -1.78
N ASP A 189 13.42 -1.14 -2.39
CA ASP A 189 12.39 -1.97 -1.77
C ASP A 189 12.90 -2.64 -0.49
N PHE A 190 14.13 -3.14 -0.48
CA PHE A 190 14.73 -3.73 0.71
C PHE A 190 14.87 -2.72 1.85
N GLU A 191 15.29 -1.50 1.51
CA GLU A 191 15.41 -0.38 2.45
C GLU A 191 14.05 -0.02 3.07
N LEU A 192 13.03 0.15 2.24
CA LEU A 192 11.70 0.59 2.67
C LEU A 192 10.97 -0.46 3.51
N ASN A 193 11.03 -1.73 3.10
CA ASN A 193 10.44 -2.82 3.88
C ASN A 193 11.14 -2.94 5.25
N ALA A 194 12.47 -2.77 5.31
CA ALA A 194 13.18 -2.76 6.58
C ALA A 194 12.77 -1.60 7.50
N GLN A 195 12.58 -0.40 6.95
CA GLN A 195 12.04 0.75 7.69
C GLN A 195 10.63 0.47 8.22
N GLY A 196 9.76 -0.11 7.40
CA GLY A 196 8.40 -0.49 7.79
C GLY A 196 8.37 -1.49 8.95
N ILE A 197 9.19 -2.55 8.87
CA ILE A 197 9.34 -3.53 9.97
C ILE A 197 9.89 -2.84 11.23
N GLY A 198 10.89 -1.95 11.08
CA GLY A 198 11.44 -1.19 12.20
C GLY A 198 10.39 -0.34 12.93
N VAL A 199 9.57 0.40 12.17
CA VAL A 199 8.46 1.19 12.72
C VAL A 199 7.42 0.31 13.41
N TRP A 200 7.09 -0.85 12.83
CA TRP A 200 6.18 -1.82 13.45
C TRP A 200 6.71 -2.33 14.80
N LEU A 201 8.00 -2.66 14.89
CA LEU A 201 8.62 -3.14 16.13
C LEU A 201 8.68 -2.07 17.24
N ASP A 202 8.78 -0.79 16.87
CA ASP A 202 8.86 0.32 17.81
C ASP A 202 7.47 0.83 18.25
N LYS A 203 6.39 0.18 17.80
CA LYS A 203 5.03 0.51 18.21
C LYS A 203 4.90 0.31 19.73
N PRO A 204 4.43 1.32 20.49
CA PRO A 204 4.11 1.13 21.90
C PRO A 204 2.95 0.14 22.03
N LEU A 205 3.10 -0.81 22.97
CA LEU A 205 2.05 -1.76 23.37
C LEU A 205 0.80 -1.04 23.90
#